data_AF-A0A382A7M0-F1
#
_entry.id   AF-A0A382A7M0-F1
#
_cell.length_a   1.000
_cell.length_b   1.000
_cell.length_c   1.000
_cell.angle_alpha   90.00
_cell.angle_beta   90.00
_cell.angle_gamma   90.00
#
_symmetry.space_group_name_H-M   'P 1'
#
loop_
_entity.id
_entity.type
_entity.pdbx_description
1 polymer ?
#
loop_
_entity_poly.entity_id
_entity_poly.type
_entity_poly.pdbx_seq_one_letter_code
_entity_poly.pdbx_strand_id
1 'polypeptide(L)'
;MNLLLIFLAVILFIVIATTKFGLHPFLTLLSASFITAFAFGLPMVEVVQVINAGFGGILGYIGLVIVFGTIIGVILEKSGAAVTMADTIIKLLGKRFPTLTMSVIGYIVSIPVFCDSGFVILNSLKKSLSQRMHVSSVAMSIALATGLYATHTFVPPTPGPIAAAANLELGDQLGLVIIVGLFVSIPTILTGVFWANRFRDFHLDDQEIESARLHTVDQKSMELTDQDLPSPLSAFMPIIIPILMICMGSIANFPSRPFGTDIIFIGVLFLGKPLIALIFGLGLSTRLIRLGERTKQLGNFVSQGITAAAPIILITGAGGAFGAVLKATPISEYLGQTLSGMGVGIFMPFLVAAALKSAQGSSTVALVTTSAMVASLLPELGLDSSMGRVLTVMAIGAG
;
A
#
# COMPACT_ATOMS: atom_id res chain seq x y z
N MET A 1 33.51 -7.35 11.02
CA MET A 1 32.87 -8.64 11.38
C MET A 1 31.86 -8.49 12.53
N ASN A 2 32.22 -7.85 13.66
CA ASN A 2 31.26 -7.65 14.78
C ASN A 2 30.03 -6.79 14.42
N LEU A 3 30.20 -5.73 13.62
CA LEU A 3 29.10 -4.82 13.25
C LEU A 3 28.02 -5.53 12.38
N LEU A 4 28.43 -6.36 11.42
CA LEU A 4 27.51 -7.11 10.56
C LEU A 4 26.72 -8.18 11.33
N LEU A 5 27.38 -8.84 12.30
CA LEU A 5 26.74 -9.79 13.20
C LEU A 5 25.69 -9.11 14.09
N ILE A 6 26.00 -7.92 14.62
CA ILE A 6 25.04 -7.11 15.40
C ILE A 6 23.85 -6.73 14.52
N PHE A 7 24.09 -6.27 13.29
CA PHE A 7 23.03 -5.91 12.36
C PHE A 7 22.13 -7.10 12.00
N LEU A 8 22.72 -8.25 11.63
CA LEU A 8 21.98 -9.49 11.39
C LEU A 8 21.20 -9.93 12.63
N ALA A 9 21.77 -9.78 13.84
CA ALA A 9 21.08 -10.09 15.09
C ALA A 9 19.88 -9.17 15.33
N VAL A 10 19.96 -7.88 14.99
CA VAL A 10 18.83 -6.95 15.06
C VAL A 10 17.73 -7.32 14.05
N ILE A 11 18.10 -7.67 12.81
CA ILE A 11 17.13 -8.14 11.82
C ILE A 11 16.45 -9.41 12.29
N LEU A 12 17.24 -10.38 12.75
CA LEU A 12 16.73 -11.63 13.29
C LEU A 12 15.84 -11.39 14.51
N PHE A 13 16.18 -10.43 15.36
CA PHE A 13 15.32 -9.99 16.45
C PHE A 13 13.99 -9.45 15.93
N ILE A 14 13.98 -8.54 14.95
CA ILE A 14 12.73 -7.99 14.38
C ILE A 14 11.85 -9.13 13.84
N VAL A 15 12.46 -10.05 13.09
CA VAL A 15 11.76 -11.22 12.54
C VAL A 15 11.21 -12.10 13.67
N ILE A 16 12.03 -12.53 14.64
CA ILE A 16 11.59 -13.44 15.71
C ILE A 16 10.58 -12.76 16.65
N ALA A 17 10.78 -11.50 17.00
CA ALA A 17 9.87 -10.70 17.84
C ALA A 17 8.47 -10.60 17.23
N THR A 18 8.39 -10.32 15.92
CA THR A 18 7.10 -10.25 15.23
C THR A 18 6.45 -11.61 15.01
N THR A 19 7.25 -12.63 14.68
CA THR A 19 6.71 -13.93 14.20
C THR A 19 6.49 -14.95 15.31
N LYS A 20 7.45 -15.08 16.24
CA LYS A 20 7.41 -16.07 17.32
C LYS A 20 6.78 -15.53 18.59
N PHE A 21 7.10 -14.28 18.94
CA PHE A 21 6.59 -13.65 20.15
C PHE A 21 5.28 -12.88 19.93
N GLY A 22 4.85 -12.72 18.67
CA GLY A 22 3.61 -12.01 18.34
C GLY A 22 3.61 -10.53 18.76
N LEU A 23 4.78 -9.93 18.95
CA LEU A 23 4.89 -8.53 19.35
C LEU A 23 4.45 -7.63 18.19
N HIS A 24 3.63 -6.62 18.53
CA HIS A 24 3.14 -5.69 17.52
C HIS A 24 4.33 -4.99 16.82
N PRO A 25 4.34 -4.89 15.47
CA PRO A 25 5.48 -4.38 14.70
C PRO A 25 5.99 -3.01 15.15
N PHE A 26 5.07 -2.14 15.59
CA PHE A 26 5.41 -0.85 16.19
C PHE A 26 6.37 -0.98 17.38
N LEU A 27 6.03 -1.81 18.37
CA LEU A 27 6.86 -2.02 19.56
C LEU A 27 8.16 -2.72 19.19
N THR A 28 8.12 -3.65 18.24
CA THR A 28 9.32 -4.34 17.76
C THR A 28 10.30 -3.39 17.10
N LEU A 29 9.86 -2.52 16.19
CA LEU A 29 10.71 -1.54 15.51
C LEU A 29 11.25 -0.49 16.47
N LEU A 30 10.44 -0.02 17.42
CA LEU A 30 10.89 0.93 18.43
C LEU A 30 11.94 0.30 19.36
N SER A 31 11.70 -0.93 19.82
CA SER A 31 12.66 -1.69 20.64
C SER A 31 13.95 -1.96 19.87
N ALA A 32 13.84 -2.34 18.60
CA ALA A 32 14.99 -2.52 17.71
C ALA A 32 15.79 -1.22 17.55
N SER A 33 15.13 -0.05 17.52
CA SER A 33 15.80 1.25 17.47
C SER A 33 16.67 1.48 18.72
N PHE A 34 16.13 1.20 19.91
CA PHE A 34 16.90 1.27 21.16
C PHE A 34 18.05 0.26 21.20
N ILE A 35 17.79 -1.01 20.85
CA ILE A 35 18.80 -2.07 20.85
C ILE A 35 19.95 -1.70 19.91
N THR A 36 19.63 -1.27 18.68
CA THR A 36 20.62 -0.81 17.70
C THR A 36 21.43 0.37 18.23
N ALA A 37 20.76 1.38 18.81
CA ALA A 37 21.45 2.56 19.31
C ALA A 37 22.49 2.23 20.37
N PHE A 38 22.14 1.37 21.34
CA PHE A 38 23.08 0.94 22.37
C PHE A 38 24.15 -0.02 21.84
N ALA A 39 23.77 -0.96 20.97
CA ALA A 39 24.70 -1.96 20.43
C ALA A 39 25.79 -1.34 19.54
N PHE A 40 25.48 -0.24 18.85
CA PHE A 40 26.43 0.51 18.03
C PHE A 40 27.08 1.70 18.75
N GLY A 41 26.81 1.87 20.05
CA GLY A 41 27.53 2.82 20.90
C GLY A 41 27.13 4.28 20.73
N LEU A 42 25.88 4.58 20.33
CA LEU A 42 25.40 5.97 20.35
C LEU A 42 25.43 6.54 21.77
N PRO A 43 25.81 7.82 21.93
CA PRO A 43 25.76 8.48 23.23
C PRO A 43 24.35 8.41 23.82
N MET A 44 24.21 7.93 25.06
CA MET A 44 22.88 7.71 25.69
C MET A 44 22.00 8.98 25.70
N VAL A 45 22.63 10.15 25.78
CA VAL A 45 21.96 11.46 25.77
C VAL A 45 21.31 11.76 24.42
N GLU A 46 21.87 11.24 23.32
CA GLU A 46 21.40 11.50 21.96
C GLU A 46 20.36 10.47 21.49
N VAL A 47 20.34 9.27 22.08
CA VAL A 47 19.48 8.15 21.63
C VAL A 47 18.01 8.56 21.51
N VAL A 48 17.45 9.17 22.56
CA VAL A 48 16.04 9.59 22.57
C VAL A 48 15.79 10.70 21.55
N GLN A 49 16.74 11.63 21.39
CA GLN A 49 16.63 12.71 20.41
C GLN A 49 16.63 12.18 18.98
N VAL A 50 17.53 11.26 18.64
CA VAL A 50 17.61 10.62 17.30
C VAL A 50 16.34 9.84 17.01
N ILE A 51 15.86 9.04 17.96
CA ILE A 51 14.61 8.28 17.83
C ILE A 51 13.42 9.22 17.59
N ASN A 52 13.27 10.27 18.41
CA ASN A 52 12.16 11.22 18.28
C ASN A 52 12.23 12.03 16.98
N ALA A 53 13.43 12.43 16.55
CA ALA A 53 13.61 13.15 15.29
C ALA A 53 13.25 12.28 14.09
N GLY A 54 13.70 11.02 14.07
CA GLY A 54 13.34 10.06 13.02
C GLY A 54 11.84 9.76 12.99
N PHE A 55 11.23 9.52 14.17
CA PHE A 55 9.80 9.28 14.30
C PHE A 55 8.97 10.48 13.83
N GLY A 56 9.25 11.66 14.38
CA GLY A 56 8.51 12.89 14.10
C GLY A 56 8.69 13.38 12.67
N GLY A 57 9.88 13.22 12.08
CA GLY A 57 10.16 13.62 10.71
C GLY A 57 9.30 12.86 9.70
N ILE A 58 9.24 11.53 9.80
CA ILE A 58 8.41 10.69 8.91
C ILE A 58 6.92 10.99 9.11
N LEU A 59 6.48 11.15 10.36
CA LEU A 59 5.08 11.49 10.66
C LEU A 59 4.67 12.85 10.12
N GLY A 60 5.50 13.88 10.30
CA GLY A 60 5.23 15.23 9.81
C GLY A 60 5.18 15.29 8.29
N TYR A 61 5.93 14.42 7.61
CA TYR A 61 6.00 14.42 6.15
C TYR A 61 4.79 13.74 5.49
N ILE A 62 4.36 12.58 5.98
CA ILE A 62 3.40 11.71 5.28
C ILE A 62 2.23 11.22 6.15
N GLY A 63 2.24 11.47 7.47
CA GLY A 63 1.18 11.01 8.38
C GLY A 63 -0.23 11.47 7.97
N LEU A 64 -0.38 12.74 7.60
CA LEU A 64 -1.67 13.28 7.11
C LEU A 64 -2.13 12.63 5.80
N VAL A 65 -1.19 12.32 4.91
CA VAL A 65 -1.46 11.68 3.62
C VAL A 65 -2.04 10.28 3.86
N ILE A 66 -1.49 9.53 4.82
CA ILE A 66 -2.02 8.22 5.22
C ILE A 66 -3.44 8.36 5.78
N VAL A 67 -3.68 9.32 6.69
CA VAL A 67 -5.03 9.54 7.27
C VAL A 67 -6.07 9.86 6.19
N PHE A 68 -5.77 10.78 5.27
CA PHE A 68 -6.73 11.12 4.22
C PHE A 68 -6.96 9.97 3.26
N GLY A 69 -5.91 9.22 2.89
CA GLY A 69 -6.03 8.02 2.06
C GLY A 69 -6.94 6.97 2.69
N THR A 70 -6.80 6.70 3.99
CA THR A 70 -7.64 5.71 4.68
C THR A 70 -9.09 6.18 4.83
N ILE A 71 -9.33 7.46 5.11
CA ILE A 71 -10.69 8.01 5.18
C ILE A 71 -11.38 7.91 3.81
N ILE A 72 -10.69 8.28 2.73
CA ILE A 72 -11.22 8.13 1.36
C ILE A 72 -11.56 6.65 1.11
N GLY A 73 -10.66 5.73 1.43
CA GLY A 73 -10.88 4.29 1.30
C GLY A 73 -12.12 3.80 2.03
N VAL A 74 -12.31 4.20 3.29
CA VAL A 74 -13.48 3.86 4.10
C VAL A 74 -14.77 4.45 3.50
N ILE A 75 -14.76 5.70 3.03
CA ILE A 75 -15.93 6.31 2.39
C ILE A 75 -16.31 5.55 1.12
N LEU A 76 -15.32 5.17 0.29
CA LEU A 76 -15.55 4.42 -0.95
C LEU A 76 -16.08 3.00 -0.68
N GLU A 77 -15.57 2.34 0.37
CA GLU A 77 -16.07 1.06 0.84
C GLU A 77 -17.52 1.17 1.32
N LYS A 78 -17.83 2.10 2.24
CA LYS A 78 -19.14 2.17 2.90
C LYS A 78 -20.24 2.78 2.02
N SER A 79 -19.89 3.56 1.00
CA SER A 79 -20.83 4.15 0.05
C SER A 79 -21.25 3.21 -1.09
N GLY A 80 -20.65 2.02 -1.19
CA GLY A 80 -20.89 1.11 -2.33
C GLY A 80 -20.19 1.55 -3.63
N ALA A 81 -19.35 2.59 -3.60
CA ALA A 81 -18.59 3.03 -4.77
C ALA A 81 -17.70 1.93 -5.34
N ALA A 82 -17.14 1.06 -4.48
CA ALA A 82 -16.39 -0.14 -4.90
C ALA A 82 -17.22 -1.07 -5.81
N VAL A 83 -18.51 -1.24 -5.50
CA VAL A 83 -19.45 -2.06 -6.29
C VAL A 83 -19.75 -1.36 -7.62
N THR A 84 -20.05 -0.06 -7.61
CA THR A 84 -20.26 0.73 -8.84
C THR A 84 -19.07 0.66 -9.79
N MET A 85 -17.85 0.80 -9.26
CA MET A 85 -16.62 0.70 -10.06
C MET A 85 -16.51 -0.68 -10.72
N ALA A 86 -16.79 -1.73 -9.96
CA ALA A 86 -16.76 -3.09 -10.46
C ALA A 86 -17.80 -3.33 -11.57
N ASP A 87 -19.05 -2.90 -11.37
CA ASP A 87 -20.12 -2.99 -12.37
C ASP A 87 -19.81 -2.22 -13.65
N THR A 88 -19.16 -1.07 -13.52
CA THR A 88 -18.71 -0.28 -14.68
C THR A 88 -17.68 -1.04 -15.51
N ILE A 89 -16.73 -1.72 -14.86
CA ILE A 89 -15.70 -2.52 -15.53
C ILE A 89 -16.32 -3.75 -16.20
N ILE A 90 -17.30 -4.40 -15.57
CA ILE A 90 -18.03 -5.54 -16.16
C ILE A 90 -18.73 -5.12 -17.45
N LYS A 91 -19.37 -3.94 -17.46
CA LYS A 91 -20.04 -3.39 -18.66
C LYS A 91 -19.04 -3.08 -19.79
N LEU A 92 -17.82 -2.66 -19.44
CA LEU A 92 -16.79 -2.27 -20.40
C LEU A 92 -16.05 -3.46 -21.02
N LEU A 93 -15.50 -4.36 -20.19
CA LEU A 93 -14.71 -5.52 -20.64
C LEU A 93 -15.61 -6.69 -21.09
N GLY A 94 -16.86 -6.70 -20.64
CA GLY A 94 -17.86 -7.67 -21.01
C GLY A 94 -17.53 -9.08 -20.53
N LYS A 95 -18.26 -10.05 -21.10
CA LYS A 95 -18.22 -11.44 -20.64
C LYS A 95 -17.13 -12.31 -21.26
N ARG A 96 -16.32 -11.74 -22.17
CA ARG A 96 -15.40 -12.50 -23.01
C ARG A 96 -14.19 -13.04 -22.24
N PHE A 97 -13.77 -12.36 -21.17
CA PHE A 97 -12.60 -12.73 -20.36
C PHE A 97 -12.89 -12.66 -18.85
N PRO A 98 -13.61 -13.63 -18.27
CA PRO A 98 -14.08 -13.60 -16.88
C PRO A 98 -12.99 -13.33 -15.83
N THR A 99 -11.88 -14.06 -15.90
CA THR A 99 -10.73 -13.95 -14.99
C THR A 99 -9.99 -12.62 -15.15
N LEU A 100 -9.84 -12.13 -16.38
CA LEU A 100 -9.24 -10.82 -16.64
C LEU A 100 -10.14 -9.70 -16.10
N THR A 101 -11.44 -9.74 -16.39
CA THR A 101 -12.41 -8.78 -15.87
C THR A 101 -12.36 -8.73 -14.35
N MET A 102 -12.33 -9.89 -13.69
CA MET A 102 -12.25 -9.97 -12.23
C MET A 102 -10.95 -9.40 -11.66
N SER A 103 -9.82 -9.64 -12.33
CA SER A 103 -8.52 -9.10 -11.90
C SER A 103 -8.46 -7.58 -12.10
N VAL A 104 -9.00 -7.06 -13.20
CA VAL A 104 -9.05 -5.60 -13.46
C VAL A 104 -10.00 -4.90 -12.48
N ILE A 105 -11.10 -5.56 -12.07
CA ILE A 105 -11.95 -5.05 -10.98
C ILE A 105 -11.12 -4.91 -9.69
N GLY A 106 -10.41 -5.98 -9.29
CA GLY A 106 -9.54 -5.94 -8.11
C GLY A 106 -8.49 -4.83 -8.20
N TYR A 107 -7.85 -4.70 -9.36
CA TYR A 107 -6.85 -3.69 -9.64
C TYR A 107 -7.32 -2.27 -9.35
N ILE A 108 -8.47 -1.87 -9.91
CA ILE A 108 -8.93 -0.49 -9.77
C ILE A 108 -9.50 -0.24 -8.37
N VAL A 109 -10.26 -1.21 -7.83
CA VAL A 109 -10.88 -1.07 -6.52
C VAL A 109 -9.85 -1.05 -5.38
N SER A 110 -8.73 -1.75 -5.52
CA SER A 110 -7.73 -1.82 -4.44
C SER A 110 -6.82 -0.60 -4.31
N ILE A 111 -6.85 0.34 -5.27
CA ILE A 111 -6.09 1.59 -5.16
C ILE A 111 -6.57 2.37 -3.90
N PRO A 112 -7.88 2.60 -3.71
CA PRO A 112 -8.39 3.24 -2.49
C PRO A 112 -8.85 2.26 -1.40
N VAL A 113 -9.34 1.07 -1.75
CA VAL A 113 -9.91 0.12 -0.78
C VAL A 113 -8.84 -0.88 -0.34
N PHE A 114 -8.82 -1.24 0.95
CA PHE A 114 -7.92 -2.27 1.45
C PHE A 114 -8.19 -3.62 0.76
N CYS A 115 -7.15 -4.39 0.49
CA CYS A 115 -7.29 -5.69 -0.19
C CYS A 115 -8.24 -6.63 0.56
N ASP A 116 -8.13 -6.70 1.89
CA ASP A 116 -8.95 -7.60 2.72
C ASP A 116 -10.44 -7.22 2.65
N SER A 117 -10.77 -5.95 2.92
CA SER A 117 -12.12 -5.42 2.77
C SER A 117 -12.63 -5.55 1.33
N GLY A 118 -11.80 -5.20 0.35
CA GLY A 118 -12.12 -5.25 -1.07
C GLY A 118 -12.47 -6.65 -1.54
N PHE A 119 -11.72 -7.67 -1.07
CA PHE A 119 -12.01 -9.06 -1.36
C PHE A 119 -13.37 -9.48 -0.79
N VAL A 120 -13.66 -9.12 0.46
CA VAL A 120 -14.94 -9.43 1.12
C VAL A 120 -16.11 -8.75 0.41
N ILE A 121 -15.99 -7.46 0.10
CA ILE A 121 -17.04 -6.68 -0.58
C ILE A 121 -17.32 -7.25 -1.97
N LEU A 122 -16.27 -7.56 -2.73
CA LEU A 122 -16.39 -8.05 -4.10
C LEU A 122 -16.68 -9.56 -4.16
N ASN A 123 -16.71 -10.27 -3.03
CA ASN A 123 -16.98 -11.71 -3.00
C ASN A 123 -18.40 -12.03 -3.49
N SER A 124 -19.39 -11.20 -3.16
CA SER A 124 -20.77 -11.34 -3.64
C SER A 124 -20.83 -11.17 -5.17
N LEU A 125 -20.17 -10.15 -5.69
CA LEU A 125 -20.06 -9.88 -7.12
C LEU A 125 -19.35 -11.00 -7.86
N LYS A 126 -18.22 -11.48 -7.31
CA LYS A 126 -17.47 -12.63 -7.81
C LYS A 126 -18.34 -13.88 -7.91
N LYS A 127 -19.14 -14.19 -6.89
CA LYS A 127 -20.08 -15.33 -6.91
C LYS A 127 -21.14 -15.17 -8.01
N SER A 128 -21.76 -13.99 -8.10
CA SER A 128 -22.74 -13.66 -9.14
C SER A 128 -22.15 -13.78 -10.56
N LEU A 129 -20.93 -13.28 -10.77
CA LEU A 129 -20.22 -13.39 -12.05
C LEU A 129 -19.84 -14.83 -12.38
N SER A 130 -19.28 -15.58 -11.41
CA SER A 130 -18.94 -17.00 -11.58
C SER A 130 -20.14 -17.82 -12.07
N GLN A 131 -21.32 -17.61 -11.47
CA GLN A 131 -22.56 -18.26 -11.89
C GLN A 131 -23.04 -17.80 -13.28
N ARG A 132 -23.07 -16.49 -13.53
CA ARG A 132 -23.54 -15.93 -14.82
C ARG A 132 -22.62 -16.25 -16.00
N MET A 133 -21.35 -16.51 -15.74
CA MET A 133 -20.33 -16.74 -16.75
C MET A 133 -19.93 -18.22 -16.86
N HIS A 134 -20.49 -19.10 -16.03
CA HIS A 134 -20.14 -20.52 -15.94
C HIS A 134 -18.62 -20.77 -15.82
N VAL A 135 -17.97 -20.01 -14.94
CA VAL A 135 -16.53 -20.16 -14.65
C VAL A 135 -16.34 -20.49 -13.17
N SER A 136 -15.34 -21.33 -12.88
CA SER A 136 -14.96 -21.72 -11.51
C SER A 136 -14.87 -20.53 -10.55
N SER A 137 -15.50 -20.67 -9.38
CA SER A 137 -15.38 -19.71 -8.28
C SER A 137 -13.95 -19.61 -7.75
N VAL A 138 -13.16 -20.70 -7.86
CA VAL A 138 -11.75 -20.74 -7.47
C VAL A 138 -10.94 -19.84 -8.40
N ALA A 139 -11.07 -20.02 -9.72
CA ALA A 139 -10.40 -19.17 -10.70
C ALA A 139 -10.76 -17.69 -10.52
N MET A 140 -12.03 -17.38 -10.29
CA MET A 140 -12.49 -16.01 -10.04
C MET A 140 -11.94 -15.44 -8.72
N SER A 141 -11.74 -16.27 -7.69
CA SER A 141 -11.15 -15.85 -6.41
C SER A 141 -9.65 -15.56 -6.56
N ILE A 142 -8.92 -16.41 -7.27
CA ILE A 142 -7.49 -16.19 -7.59
C ILE A 142 -7.34 -14.89 -8.40
N ALA A 143 -8.14 -14.74 -9.46
CA ALA A 143 -8.15 -13.53 -10.28
C ALA A 143 -8.40 -12.26 -9.45
N LEU A 144 -9.45 -12.26 -8.62
CA LEU A 144 -9.76 -11.14 -7.74
C LEU A 144 -8.61 -10.82 -6.78
N ALA A 145 -8.07 -11.83 -6.11
CA ALA A 145 -6.99 -11.66 -5.13
C ALA A 145 -5.73 -11.08 -5.78
N THR A 146 -5.32 -11.62 -6.93
CA THR A 146 -4.13 -11.12 -7.66
C THR A 146 -4.32 -9.68 -8.14
N GLY A 147 -5.52 -9.34 -8.62
CA GLY A 147 -5.87 -7.97 -9.00
C GLY A 147 -5.78 -6.99 -7.84
N LEU A 148 -6.39 -7.35 -6.70
CA LEU A 148 -6.38 -6.51 -5.50
C LEU A 148 -4.94 -6.29 -4.99
N TYR A 149 -4.18 -7.38 -4.80
CA TYR A 149 -2.83 -7.25 -4.25
C TYR A 149 -1.88 -6.44 -5.13
N ALA A 150 -1.99 -6.53 -6.46
CA ALA A 150 -1.10 -5.83 -7.37
C ALA A 150 -1.08 -4.30 -7.12
N THR A 151 -2.22 -3.64 -7.12
CA THR A 151 -2.23 -2.19 -6.83
C THR A 151 -2.09 -1.88 -5.35
N HIS A 152 -2.58 -2.74 -4.46
CA HIS A 152 -2.46 -2.55 -3.02
C HIS A 152 -1.00 -2.42 -2.56
N THR A 153 -0.07 -3.15 -3.21
CA THR A 153 1.34 -3.17 -2.82
C THR A 153 2.23 -2.27 -3.68
N PHE A 154 1.80 -1.87 -4.87
CA PHE A 154 2.60 -1.02 -5.77
C PHE A 154 2.19 0.45 -5.83
N VAL A 155 0.91 0.78 -5.64
CA VAL A 155 0.37 2.07 -6.09
C VAL A 155 -0.12 2.94 -4.92
N PRO A 156 0.52 4.09 -4.65
CA PRO A 156 -0.09 5.15 -3.85
C PRO A 156 -1.43 5.63 -4.48
N PRO A 157 -2.47 5.99 -3.69
CA PRO A 157 -2.37 6.45 -2.31
C PRO A 157 -2.59 5.37 -1.24
N THR A 158 -2.49 4.10 -1.60
CA THR A 158 -2.61 3.03 -0.61
C THR A 158 -1.56 3.23 0.51
N PRO A 159 -1.95 3.11 1.80
CA PRO A 159 -1.08 3.46 2.90
C PRO A 159 0.28 2.75 2.93
N GLY A 160 0.34 1.47 2.53
CA GLY A 160 1.59 0.70 2.48
C GLY A 160 2.62 1.28 1.50
N PRO A 161 2.29 1.40 0.20
CA PRO A 161 3.14 2.07 -0.79
C PRO A 161 3.53 3.50 -0.41
N ILE A 162 2.60 4.29 0.15
CA ILE A 162 2.90 5.65 0.62
C ILE A 162 3.97 5.62 1.72
N ALA A 163 3.80 4.74 2.72
CA ALA A 163 4.71 4.63 3.84
C ALA A 163 6.09 4.10 3.41
N ALA A 164 6.14 3.17 2.45
CA ALA A 164 7.39 2.72 1.86
C ALA A 164 8.11 3.85 1.10
N ALA A 165 7.37 4.63 0.31
CA ALA A 165 7.91 5.83 -0.34
C ALA A 165 8.39 6.88 0.68
N ALA A 166 7.72 7.00 1.83
CA ALA A 166 8.15 7.89 2.91
C ALA A 166 9.53 7.50 3.47
N ASN A 167 9.68 6.23 3.82
CA ASN A 167 10.92 5.72 4.40
C ASN A 167 12.11 5.82 3.41
N LEU A 168 11.83 5.74 2.11
CA LEU A 168 12.83 5.89 1.05
C LEU A 168 12.96 7.34 0.54
N GLU A 169 12.40 8.31 1.27
CA GLU A 169 12.51 9.76 0.98
C GLU A 169 12.00 10.17 -0.42
N LEU A 170 10.94 9.52 -0.89
CA LEU A 170 10.32 9.74 -2.21
C LEU A 170 9.06 10.60 -2.18
N GLY A 171 8.78 11.34 -1.10
CA GLY A 171 7.49 12.04 -0.97
C GLY A 171 7.29 13.17 -1.99
N ASP A 172 8.36 13.83 -2.44
CA ASP A 172 8.29 14.86 -3.50
C ASP A 172 8.26 14.27 -4.92
N GLN A 173 8.36 12.94 -5.03
CA GLN A 173 8.34 12.18 -6.28
C GLN A 173 7.25 11.09 -6.25
N LEU A 174 6.23 11.23 -5.40
CA LEU A 174 5.17 10.24 -5.27
C LEU A 174 4.44 9.96 -6.58
N GLY A 175 4.32 10.93 -7.49
CA GLY A 175 3.74 10.70 -8.81
C GLY A 175 4.58 9.77 -9.67
N LEU A 176 5.91 9.79 -9.53
CA LEU A 176 6.79 8.84 -10.20
C LEU A 176 6.58 7.42 -9.65
N VAL A 177 6.43 7.28 -8.32
CA VAL A 177 6.08 6.00 -7.69
C VAL A 177 4.73 5.48 -8.18
N ILE A 178 3.72 6.36 -8.31
CA ILE A 178 2.40 5.99 -8.86
C ILE A 178 2.52 5.50 -10.30
N ILE A 179 3.19 6.27 -11.17
CA ILE A 179 3.32 5.91 -12.59
C ILE A 179 4.04 4.58 -12.73
N VAL A 180 5.21 4.43 -12.11
CA VAL A 180 5.97 3.17 -12.18
C VAL A 180 5.17 2.02 -11.56
N GLY A 181 4.50 2.24 -10.43
CA GLY A 181 3.64 1.23 -9.78
C GLY A 181 2.49 0.78 -10.68
N LEU A 182 1.81 1.69 -11.37
CA LEU A 182 0.77 1.35 -12.35
C LEU A 182 1.34 0.54 -13.52
N PHE A 183 2.56 0.81 -13.97
CA PHE A 183 3.19 0.03 -15.03
C PHE A 183 3.65 -1.35 -14.56
N VAL A 184 4.26 -1.46 -13.38
CA VAL A 184 4.78 -2.73 -12.81
C VAL A 184 3.66 -3.67 -12.36
N SER A 185 2.51 -3.12 -11.99
CA SER A 185 1.34 -3.91 -11.60
C SER A 185 0.63 -4.59 -12.78
N ILE A 186 0.75 -4.07 -14.01
CA ILE A 186 0.20 -4.70 -15.23
C ILE A 186 0.76 -6.11 -15.46
N PRO A 187 2.09 -6.33 -15.59
CA PRO A 187 2.63 -7.68 -15.78
C PRO A 187 2.28 -8.59 -14.60
N THR A 188 2.25 -8.05 -13.38
CA THR A 188 1.86 -8.81 -12.18
C THR A 188 0.43 -9.36 -12.30
N ILE A 189 -0.52 -8.55 -12.77
CA ILE A 189 -1.89 -9.01 -13.03
C ILE A 189 -1.96 -10.02 -14.15
N LEU A 190 -1.22 -9.81 -15.24
CA LEU A 190 -1.23 -10.76 -16.35
C LEU A 190 -0.74 -12.14 -15.92
N THR A 191 0.29 -12.20 -15.07
CA THR A 191 0.75 -13.46 -14.46
C THR A 191 -0.33 -14.06 -13.54
N GLY A 192 -1.01 -13.24 -12.74
CA GLY A 192 -2.13 -13.67 -11.89
C GLY A 192 -3.30 -14.24 -12.69
N VAL A 193 -3.69 -13.58 -13.78
CA VAL A 193 -4.74 -14.04 -14.71
C VAL A 193 -4.33 -15.32 -15.41
N PHE A 194 -3.08 -15.43 -15.85
CA PHE A 194 -2.55 -16.65 -16.46
C PHE A 194 -2.64 -17.83 -15.49
N TRP A 195 -2.26 -17.62 -14.22
CA TRP A 195 -2.40 -18.61 -13.17
C TRP A 195 -3.86 -18.95 -12.86
N ALA A 196 -4.74 -17.95 -12.75
CA ALA A 196 -6.17 -18.16 -12.52
C ALA A 196 -6.84 -18.98 -13.64
N ASN A 197 -6.44 -18.75 -14.90
CA ASN A 197 -6.96 -19.48 -16.05
C ASN A 197 -6.64 -20.98 -16.01
N ARG A 198 -5.59 -21.41 -15.31
CA ARG A 198 -5.30 -22.84 -15.13
C ARG A 198 -6.41 -23.57 -14.37
N PHE A 199 -7.13 -22.86 -13.49
CA PHE A 199 -8.19 -23.41 -12.65
C PHE A 199 -9.60 -23.06 -13.16
N ARG A 200 -9.72 -22.58 -14.40
CA ARG A 200 -10.99 -22.08 -14.96
C ARG A 200 -12.10 -23.11 -14.94
N ASP A 201 -11.76 -24.37 -15.22
CA ASP A 201 -12.70 -25.50 -15.29
C ASP A 201 -12.69 -26.35 -14.00
N PHE A 202 -11.98 -25.88 -12.96
CA PHE A 202 -11.90 -26.58 -11.67
C PHE A 202 -13.18 -26.33 -10.86
N HIS A 203 -14.03 -27.34 -10.75
CA HIS A 203 -15.25 -27.26 -9.94
C HIS A 203 -14.99 -27.92 -8.59
N LEU A 204 -15.28 -27.22 -7.50
CA LEU A 204 -15.33 -27.83 -6.17
C LEU A 204 -16.57 -28.73 -6.11
N ASP A 205 -16.46 -29.90 -5.47
CA ASP A 205 -17.59 -30.81 -5.31
C ASP A 205 -18.73 -30.11 -4.57
N ASP A 206 -19.98 -30.42 -4.95
CA ASP A 206 -21.18 -29.73 -4.45
C ASP A 206 -21.29 -29.74 -2.90
N GLN A 207 -20.68 -30.72 -2.22
CA GLN A 207 -20.64 -30.81 -0.75
C GLN A 207 -19.72 -29.76 -0.08
N GLU A 208 -18.67 -29.28 -0.74
CA GLU A 208 -17.79 -28.23 -0.22
C GLU A 208 -18.43 -26.83 -0.38
N ILE A 209 -19.28 -26.66 -1.39
CA ILE A 209 -20.05 -25.43 -1.60
C ILE A 209 -21.14 -25.27 -0.52
N GLU A 210 -21.77 -26.37 -0.10
CA GLU A 210 -22.84 -26.35 0.90
C GLU A 210 -22.30 -26.10 2.33
N SER A 211 -21.15 -26.68 2.68
CA SER A 211 -20.45 -26.39 3.95
C SER A 211 -19.92 -24.94 4.02
N ALA A 212 -19.40 -24.40 2.91
CA ALA A 212 -19.02 -22.98 2.84
C ALA A 212 -20.21 -22.02 2.92
N ARG A 213 -21.40 -22.41 2.42
CA ARG A 213 -22.65 -21.63 2.59
C ARG A 213 -23.10 -21.61 4.03
N LEU A 214 -23.05 -22.73 4.75
CA LEU A 214 -23.48 -22.84 6.15
C LEU A 214 -22.65 -21.93 7.08
N HIS A 215 -21.36 -21.72 6.77
CA HIS A 215 -20.50 -20.79 7.51
C HIS A 215 -20.57 -19.31 7.07
N THR A 216 -21.28 -18.97 5.99
CA THR A 216 -21.40 -17.59 5.50
C THR A 216 -22.79 -16.95 5.65
N VAL A 217 -23.76 -17.66 6.22
CA VAL A 217 -25.17 -17.18 6.34
C VAL A 217 -25.34 -16.02 7.33
N ASP A 218 -24.34 -15.65 8.13
CA ASP A 218 -24.47 -14.53 9.08
C ASP A 218 -23.83 -13.20 8.64
N GLN A 219 -23.26 -13.14 7.43
CA GLN A 219 -22.83 -11.86 6.87
C GLN A 219 -23.92 -11.32 5.99
N LYS A 220 -24.64 -10.32 6.51
CA LYS A 220 -25.49 -9.37 5.81
C LYS A 220 -24.69 -8.73 4.67
N SER A 221 -24.48 -9.48 3.58
CA SER A 221 -24.01 -8.94 2.31
C SER A 221 -25.01 -7.86 1.98
N MET A 222 -24.51 -6.61 1.93
CA MET A 222 -25.27 -5.44 1.52
C MET A 222 -25.99 -5.79 0.21
N GLU A 223 -27.26 -6.16 0.29
CA GLU A 223 -28.18 -6.14 -0.84
C GLU A 223 -28.42 -4.67 -1.15
N LEU A 224 -27.41 -4.04 -1.75
CA LEU A 224 -27.55 -2.72 -2.34
C LEU A 224 -28.39 -2.94 -3.59
N THR A 225 -29.66 -2.56 -3.52
CA THR A 225 -30.50 -2.40 -4.70
C THR A 225 -29.83 -1.40 -5.64
N ASP A 226 -29.88 -1.61 -6.96
CA ASP A 226 -29.29 -0.71 -7.99
C ASP A 226 -29.63 0.78 -7.78
N GLN A 227 -30.72 1.10 -7.07
CA GLN A 227 -31.15 2.47 -6.75
C GLN A 227 -30.27 3.19 -5.71
N ASP A 228 -29.44 2.47 -4.96
CA ASP A 228 -28.63 3.03 -3.87
C ASP A 228 -27.16 3.28 -4.23
N LEU A 229 -26.74 2.89 -5.44
CA LEU A 229 -25.36 2.97 -5.89
C LEU A 229 -25.03 4.38 -6.43
N PRO A 230 -23.83 4.93 -6.11
CA PRO A 230 -23.40 6.19 -6.67
C PRO A 230 -23.20 6.06 -8.19
N SER A 231 -23.24 7.20 -8.90
CA SER A 231 -22.96 7.20 -10.34
C SER A 231 -21.48 6.83 -10.61
N PRO A 232 -21.15 6.13 -11.71
CA PRO A 232 -19.78 5.74 -12.01
C PRO A 232 -18.78 6.89 -11.93
N LEU A 233 -19.12 8.04 -12.53
CA LEU A 233 -18.26 9.23 -12.48
C LEU A 233 -17.96 9.65 -11.04
N SER A 234 -18.98 9.71 -10.18
CA SER A 234 -18.80 10.07 -8.77
C SER A 234 -17.96 9.06 -7.99
N ALA A 235 -18.03 7.77 -8.34
CA ALA A 235 -17.27 6.70 -7.69
C ALA A 235 -15.77 6.77 -8.01
N PHE A 236 -15.39 7.11 -9.25
CA PHE A 236 -13.99 7.18 -9.67
C PHE A 236 -13.30 8.52 -9.35
N MET A 237 -14.04 9.63 -9.31
CA MET A 237 -13.49 10.97 -9.10
C MET A 237 -12.59 11.14 -7.87
N PRO A 238 -12.94 10.61 -6.68
CA PRO A 238 -12.10 10.70 -5.47
C PRO A 238 -10.74 10.02 -5.58
N ILE A 239 -10.53 9.19 -6.61
CA ILE A 239 -9.27 8.47 -6.86
C ILE A 239 -8.52 9.13 -8.01
N ILE A 240 -9.20 9.32 -9.14
CA ILE A 240 -8.57 9.82 -10.38
C ILE A 240 -8.06 11.24 -10.17
N ILE A 241 -8.85 12.12 -9.53
CA ILE A 241 -8.46 13.52 -9.37
C ILE A 241 -7.19 13.66 -8.51
N PRO A 242 -7.09 13.07 -7.30
CA PRO A 242 -5.84 13.14 -6.54
C PRO A 242 -4.63 12.55 -7.27
N ILE A 243 -4.79 11.42 -7.95
CA ILE A 243 -3.70 10.79 -8.71
C ILE A 243 -3.21 11.72 -9.81
N LEU A 244 -4.13 12.29 -10.60
CA LEU A 244 -3.77 13.24 -11.66
C LEU A 244 -3.06 14.47 -11.09
N MET A 245 -3.54 15.02 -9.97
CA MET A 245 -2.89 16.14 -9.29
C MET A 245 -1.46 15.80 -8.87
N ILE A 246 -1.25 14.67 -8.19
CA ILE A 246 0.07 14.22 -7.73
C ILE A 246 1.02 13.97 -8.90
N CYS A 247 0.52 13.33 -9.97
CA CYS A 247 1.30 13.09 -11.18
C CYS A 247 1.68 14.40 -11.87
N MET A 248 0.75 15.36 -12.00
CA MET A 248 1.06 16.68 -12.57
C MET A 248 2.11 17.44 -11.73
N GLY A 249 2.01 17.41 -10.41
CA GLY A 249 3.02 18.00 -9.52
C GLY A 249 4.40 17.37 -9.69
N SER A 250 4.44 16.05 -9.82
CA SER A 250 5.70 15.32 -10.05
C SER A 250 6.29 15.63 -11.43
N ILE A 251 5.47 15.72 -12.48
CA ILE A 251 5.89 16.13 -13.83
C ILE A 251 6.46 17.55 -13.78
N ALA A 252 5.83 18.46 -13.04
CA ALA A 252 6.33 19.81 -12.88
C ALA A 252 7.68 19.86 -12.18
N ASN A 253 7.91 18.98 -11.21
CA ASN A 253 9.15 18.92 -10.45
C ASN A 253 10.32 18.22 -11.19
N PHE A 254 10.15 17.81 -12.46
CA PHE A 254 11.26 17.24 -13.22
C PHE A 254 12.39 18.26 -13.44
N PRO A 255 13.65 17.82 -13.54
CA PRO A 255 14.80 18.71 -13.76
C PRO A 255 14.68 19.59 -15.02
N SER A 256 13.95 19.12 -16.04
CA SER A 256 13.66 19.86 -17.27
C SER A 256 12.70 21.04 -17.09
N ARG A 257 12.06 21.18 -15.92
CA ARG A 257 11.07 22.22 -15.57
C ARG A 257 10.07 22.50 -16.70
N PRO A 258 9.26 21.51 -17.10
CA PRO A 258 8.43 21.59 -18.30
C PRO A 258 7.35 22.68 -18.25
N PHE A 259 6.97 23.14 -17.04
CA PHE A 259 5.99 24.22 -16.85
C PHE A 259 6.62 25.58 -16.54
N GLY A 260 7.93 25.74 -16.72
CA GLY A 260 8.65 26.98 -16.44
C GLY A 260 8.77 27.29 -14.94
N THR A 261 8.86 28.58 -14.59
CA THR A 261 8.99 29.08 -13.20
C THR A 261 7.91 30.06 -12.80
N ASP A 262 6.88 30.22 -13.63
CA ASP A 262 5.84 31.23 -13.47
C ASP A 262 4.80 30.87 -12.39
N ILE A 263 3.84 31.76 -12.17
CA ILE A 263 2.77 31.56 -11.16
C ILE A 263 1.95 30.28 -11.42
N ILE A 264 1.85 29.86 -12.69
CA ILE A 264 1.19 28.62 -13.11
C ILE A 264 2.00 27.41 -12.59
N PHE A 265 3.33 27.45 -12.67
CA PHE A 265 4.20 26.40 -12.13
C PHE A 265 4.01 26.28 -10.61
N ILE A 266 3.97 27.40 -9.88
CA ILE A 266 3.75 27.41 -8.42
C ILE A 266 2.38 26.80 -8.07
N GLY A 267 1.34 27.18 -8.81
CA GLY A 267 -0.01 26.63 -8.63
C GLY A 267 -0.07 25.12 -8.87
N VAL A 268 0.53 24.62 -9.96
CA VAL A 268 0.61 23.19 -10.27
C VAL A 268 1.41 22.43 -9.22
N LEU A 269 2.53 22.98 -8.76
CA LEU A 269 3.36 22.37 -7.71
C LEU A 269 2.60 22.26 -6.39
N PHE A 270 1.87 23.31 -6.00
CA PHE A 270 1.06 23.31 -4.78
C PHE A 270 -0.10 22.31 -4.85
N LEU A 271 -0.88 22.33 -5.93
CA LEU A 271 -1.99 21.40 -6.13
C LEU A 271 -1.49 19.95 -6.24
N GLY A 272 -0.30 19.74 -6.79
CA GLY A 272 0.30 18.42 -6.90
C GLY A 272 0.95 17.89 -5.63
N LYS A 273 0.98 18.67 -4.53
CA LYS A 273 1.41 18.12 -3.24
C LYS A 273 0.39 17.05 -2.79
N PRO A 274 0.85 15.84 -2.38
CA PRO A 274 -0.03 14.73 -2.00
C PRO A 274 -1.08 15.09 -0.97
N LEU A 275 -0.71 15.92 0.02
CA LEU A 275 -1.62 16.42 1.04
C LEU A 275 -2.81 17.17 0.42
N ILE A 276 -2.53 18.13 -0.46
CA ILE A 276 -3.55 18.96 -1.10
C ILE A 276 -4.42 18.10 -2.02
N ALA A 277 -3.80 17.27 -2.85
CA ALA A 277 -4.49 16.35 -3.74
C ALA A 277 -5.48 15.43 -3.00
N LEU A 278 -5.08 14.86 -1.85
CA LEU A 278 -5.97 14.01 -1.05
C LEU A 278 -7.07 14.79 -0.33
N ILE A 279 -6.85 16.06 0.05
CA ILE A 279 -7.94 16.91 0.58
C ILE A 279 -9.02 17.11 -0.48
N PHE A 280 -8.65 17.35 -1.74
CA PHE A 280 -9.61 17.40 -2.85
C PHE A 280 -10.30 16.06 -3.06
N GLY A 281 -9.56 14.95 -3.00
CA GLY A 281 -10.11 13.59 -3.05
C GLY A 281 -11.16 13.33 -1.95
N LEU A 282 -10.84 13.72 -0.72
CA LEU A 282 -11.75 13.62 0.42
C LEU A 282 -13.01 14.46 0.18
N GLY A 283 -12.89 15.71 -0.25
CA GLY A 283 -14.03 16.57 -0.57
C GLY A 283 -14.92 16.03 -1.71
N LEU A 284 -14.33 15.32 -2.67
CA LEU A 284 -15.10 14.61 -3.70
C LEU A 284 -15.78 13.36 -3.13
N SER A 285 -15.11 12.62 -2.24
CA SER A 285 -15.66 11.41 -1.62
C SER A 285 -16.89 11.70 -0.76
N THR A 286 -17.01 12.88 -0.14
CA THR A 286 -18.20 13.23 0.66
C THR A 286 -19.47 13.32 -0.19
N ARG A 287 -19.35 13.48 -1.51
CA ARG A 287 -20.51 13.46 -2.43
C ARG A 287 -21.14 12.08 -2.53
N LEU A 288 -20.38 11.01 -2.24
CA LEU A 288 -20.85 9.62 -2.20
C LEU A 288 -21.72 9.32 -0.98
N ILE A 289 -21.67 10.17 0.05
CA ILE A 289 -22.48 10.04 1.25
C ILE A 289 -23.87 10.64 1.00
N ARG A 290 -24.93 9.94 1.40
CA ARG A 290 -26.33 10.37 1.23
C ARG A 290 -26.57 11.72 1.91
N LEU A 291 -27.14 12.68 1.16
CA LEU A 291 -27.34 14.08 1.58
C LEU A 291 -27.96 14.24 2.98
N GLY A 292 -28.95 13.41 3.34
CA GLY A 292 -29.66 13.50 4.62
C GLY A 292 -28.84 13.08 5.84
N GLU A 293 -27.78 12.28 5.67
CA GLU A 293 -26.98 11.73 6.78
C GLU A 293 -25.51 12.17 6.74
N ARG A 294 -25.13 13.08 5.83
CA ARG A 294 -23.73 13.44 5.54
C ARG A 294 -22.92 13.77 6.78
N THR A 295 -23.42 14.62 7.65
CA THR A 295 -22.64 15.09 8.81
C THR A 295 -22.38 13.98 9.83
N LYS A 296 -23.38 13.14 10.11
CA LYS A 296 -23.26 12.02 11.07
C LYS A 296 -22.42 10.88 10.50
N GLN A 297 -22.69 10.47 9.26
CA GLN A 297 -21.94 9.39 8.61
C GLN A 297 -20.49 9.80 8.35
N LEU A 298 -20.22 11.05 7.95
CA LEU A 298 -18.85 11.53 7.75
C LEU A 298 -18.03 11.45 9.03
N GLY A 299 -18.58 11.86 10.18
CA GLY A 299 -17.90 11.72 11.47
C GLY A 299 -17.52 10.26 11.78
N ASN A 300 -18.45 9.33 11.54
CA ASN A 300 -18.20 7.90 11.75
C ASN A 300 -17.15 7.34 10.79
N PHE A 301 -17.21 7.70 9.51
CA PHE A 301 -16.22 7.26 8.50
C PHE A 301 -14.84 7.84 8.75
N VAL A 302 -14.77 9.11 9.21
CA VAL A 302 -13.51 9.72 9.64
C VAL A 302 -12.93 8.96 10.84
N SER A 303 -13.75 8.64 11.85
CA SER A 303 -13.31 7.85 13.01
C SER A 303 -12.79 6.46 12.62
N GLN A 304 -13.49 5.75 11.73
CA GLN A 304 -13.06 4.47 11.19
C GLN A 304 -11.76 4.59 10.37
N GLY A 305 -11.65 5.62 9.52
CA GLY A 305 -10.47 5.90 8.72
C GLY A 305 -9.23 6.20 9.58
N ILE A 306 -9.39 6.98 10.66
CA ILE A 306 -8.32 7.24 11.63
C ILE A 306 -7.91 5.95 12.35
N THR A 307 -8.88 5.13 12.77
CA THR A 307 -8.60 3.84 13.41
C THR A 307 -7.81 2.91 12.48
N ALA A 308 -8.16 2.87 11.20
CA ALA A 308 -7.42 2.11 10.18
C ALA A 308 -6.03 2.69 9.89
N ALA A 309 -5.86 4.02 10.00
CA ALA A 309 -4.57 4.69 9.78
C ALA A 309 -3.59 4.50 10.94
N ALA A 310 -4.07 4.41 12.17
CA ALA A 310 -3.23 4.48 13.37
C ALA A 310 -2.10 3.44 13.40
N PRO A 311 -2.31 2.14 13.12
CA PRO A 311 -1.22 1.17 13.09
C PRO A 311 -0.17 1.50 12.02
N ILE A 312 -0.61 1.97 10.86
CA ILE A 312 0.26 2.27 9.71
C ILE A 312 1.16 3.46 10.04
N ILE A 313 0.57 4.52 10.58
CA ILE A 313 1.27 5.73 11.05
C ILE A 313 2.31 5.38 12.11
N LEU A 314 1.92 4.62 13.14
CA LEU A 314 2.82 4.24 14.22
C LEU A 314 4.00 3.40 13.74
N ILE A 315 3.75 2.38 12.89
CA ILE A 315 4.80 1.52 12.34
C ILE A 315 5.71 2.33 11.40
N THR A 316 5.16 3.25 10.61
CA THR A 316 5.95 4.11 9.70
C THR A 316 6.85 5.05 10.49
N GLY A 317 6.32 5.69 11.54
CA GLY A 317 7.13 6.50 12.45
C GLY A 317 8.22 5.68 13.15
N ALA A 318 7.92 4.48 13.66
CA ALA A 318 8.92 3.62 14.28
C ALA A 318 9.99 3.14 13.28
N GLY A 319 9.60 2.92 12.03
CA GLY A 319 10.53 2.68 10.93
C GLY A 319 11.45 3.87 10.66
N GLY A 320 10.91 5.09 10.69
CA GLY A 320 11.69 6.33 10.62
C GLY A 320 12.69 6.48 11.75
N ALA A 321 12.28 6.16 12.99
CA ALA A 321 13.17 6.15 14.16
C ALA A 321 14.31 5.13 13.98
N PHE A 322 13.98 3.91 13.56
CA PHE A 322 14.96 2.86 13.31
C PHE A 322 15.97 3.27 12.23
N GLY A 323 15.48 3.81 11.11
CA GLY A 323 16.32 4.32 10.02
C GLY A 323 17.22 5.48 10.46
N ALA A 324 16.72 6.39 11.29
CA ALA A 324 17.51 7.50 11.85
C ALA A 324 18.64 7.00 12.77
N VAL A 325 18.36 6.01 13.62
CA VAL A 325 19.39 5.37 14.46
C VAL A 325 20.45 4.70 13.59
N LEU A 326 20.06 3.94 12.57
CA LEU A 326 21.03 3.32 11.67
C LEU A 326 21.94 4.35 11.02
N LYS A 327 21.37 5.42 10.44
CA LYS A 327 22.12 6.54 9.84
C LYS A 327 23.07 7.23 10.81
N ALA A 328 22.74 7.28 12.10
CA ALA A 328 23.57 7.89 13.12
C ALA A 328 24.69 6.96 13.64
N THR A 329 24.72 5.69 13.20
CA THR A 329 25.68 4.68 13.69
C THR A 329 26.74 4.31 12.65
N PRO A 330 27.93 3.84 13.06
CA PRO A 330 29.01 3.43 12.14
C PRO A 330 28.67 2.26 11.21
N ILE A 331 27.56 1.56 11.48
CA ILE A 331 27.11 0.41 10.67
C ILE A 331 26.77 0.81 9.24
N SER A 332 26.28 2.04 9.00
CA SER A 332 25.89 2.49 7.67
C SER A 332 27.07 2.48 6.70
N GLU A 333 28.21 3.02 7.13
CA GLU A 333 29.44 3.05 6.32
C GLU A 333 30.05 1.64 6.15
N TYR A 334 29.99 0.82 7.21
CA TYR A 334 30.52 -0.55 7.18
C TYR A 334 29.72 -1.51 6.28
N LEU A 335 28.38 -1.44 6.35
CA LEU A 335 27.50 -2.20 5.46
C LEU A 335 27.76 -1.80 4.00
N GLY A 336 28.18 -0.56 3.80
CA GLY A 336 28.48 -0.06 2.49
C GLY A 336 29.60 -0.72 1.73
N GLN A 337 30.76 -0.72 2.37
CA GLN A 337 31.95 -1.35 1.80
C GLN A 337 31.76 -2.87 1.60
N THR A 338 30.89 -3.51 2.40
CA THR A 338 30.68 -4.96 2.35
C THR A 338 29.60 -5.39 1.35
N LEU A 339 28.45 -4.70 1.31
CA LEU A 339 27.31 -5.07 0.45
C LEU A 339 27.52 -4.67 -1.02
N SER A 340 28.23 -3.56 -1.26
CA SER A 340 28.57 -3.11 -2.63
C SER A 340 29.31 -4.20 -3.43
N GLY A 341 30.09 -5.05 -2.74
CA GLY A 341 30.82 -6.17 -3.37
C GLY A 341 30.00 -7.43 -3.69
N MET A 342 28.79 -7.61 -3.13
CA MET A 342 28.00 -8.84 -3.29
C MET A 342 27.05 -8.83 -4.50
N GLY A 343 26.72 -7.65 -5.05
CA GLY A 343 25.89 -7.53 -6.25
C GLY A 343 24.43 -7.98 -6.10
N VAL A 344 23.91 -8.12 -4.88
CA VAL A 344 22.51 -8.58 -4.63
C VAL A 344 21.49 -7.54 -5.12
N GLY A 345 21.85 -6.25 -5.11
CA GLY A 345 21.07 -5.16 -5.70
C GLY A 345 19.59 -5.17 -5.30
N ILE A 346 18.71 -5.16 -6.30
CA ILE A 346 17.25 -5.09 -6.14
C ILE A 346 16.62 -6.36 -5.52
N PHE A 347 17.32 -7.50 -5.51
CA PHE A 347 16.78 -8.73 -4.92
C PHE A 347 16.74 -8.69 -3.39
N MET A 348 17.62 -7.91 -2.76
CA MET A 348 17.65 -7.80 -1.31
C MET A 348 16.33 -7.24 -0.74
N PRO A 349 15.84 -6.05 -1.17
CA PRO A 349 14.56 -5.54 -0.69
C PRO A 349 13.39 -6.49 -0.94
N PHE A 350 13.37 -7.19 -2.07
CA PHE A 350 12.36 -8.20 -2.40
C PHE A 350 12.38 -9.39 -1.43
N LEU A 351 13.55 -10.00 -1.20
CA LEU A 351 13.66 -11.18 -0.35
C LEU A 351 13.32 -10.87 1.11
N VAL A 352 13.72 -9.69 1.60
CA VAL A 352 13.38 -9.24 2.95
C VAL A 352 11.87 -9.02 3.06
N ALA A 353 11.26 -8.33 2.09
CA ALA A 353 9.82 -8.11 2.06
C ALA A 353 9.05 -9.44 2.03
N ALA A 354 9.44 -10.36 1.15
CA ALA A 354 8.82 -11.68 1.02
C ALA A 354 8.92 -12.51 2.31
N ALA A 355 10.08 -12.50 2.96
CA ALA A 355 10.28 -13.19 4.22
C ALA A 355 9.40 -12.60 5.33
N LEU A 356 9.38 -11.26 5.47
CA LEU A 356 8.56 -10.58 6.48
C LEU A 356 7.07 -10.76 6.21
N LYS A 357 6.64 -10.63 4.96
CA LYS A 357 5.25 -10.84 4.55
C LYS A 357 4.78 -12.26 4.83
N SER A 358 5.59 -13.25 4.45
CA SER A 358 5.28 -14.67 4.69
C SER A 358 5.15 -14.97 6.18
N ALA A 359 5.97 -14.33 7.01
CA ALA A 359 6.01 -14.61 8.43
C ALA A 359 5.00 -13.78 9.26
N GLN A 360 4.64 -12.57 8.82
CA GLN A 360 3.75 -11.65 9.55
C GLN A 360 2.33 -11.58 8.97
N GLY A 361 2.11 -12.05 7.75
CA GLY A 361 0.80 -12.07 7.09
C GLY A 361 0.30 -10.71 6.58
N SER A 362 0.73 -9.57 7.14
CA SER A 362 0.28 -8.23 6.70
C SER A 362 1.19 -7.62 5.63
N SER A 363 0.61 -7.23 4.48
CA SER A 363 1.36 -6.55 3.40
C SER A 363 1.84 -5.17 3.80
N THR A 364 0.97 -4.39 4.45
CA THR A 364 1.32 -3.04 4.88
C THR A 364 2.46 -3.07 5.88
N VAL A 365 2.42 -3.97 6.87
CA VAL A 365 3.49 -4.07 7.87
C VAL A 365 4.81 -4.48 7.21
N ALA A 366 4.80 -5.48 6.33
CA ALA A 366 6.01 -5.93 5.64
C ALA A 366 6.63 -4.82 4.76
N LEU A 367 5.80 -4.08 4.01
CA LEU A 367 6.23 -2.92 3.21
C LEU A 367 6.93 -1.86 4.07
N VAL A 368 6.30 -1.47 5.17
CA VAL A 368 6.81 -0.40 6.05
C VAL A 368 8.08 -0.84 6.78
N THR A 369 8.09 -2.04 7.31
CA THR A 369 9.24 -2.59 8.04
C THR A 369 10.45 -2.74 7.11
N THR A 370 10.24 -3.32 5.93
CA THR A 370 11.33 -3.54 4.96
C THR A 370 11.88 -2.21 4.44
N SER A 371 11.01 -1.28 4.06
CA SER A 371 11.46 0.02 3.54
C SER A 371 12.25 0.82 4.57
N ALA A 372 11.86 0.77 5.84
CA ALA A 372 12.60 1.40 6.93
C ALA A 372 14.01 0.80 7.09
N MET A 373 14.12 -0.53 7.01
CA MET A 373 15.39 -1.22 7.10
C MET A 373 16.30 -0.92 5.90
N VAL A 374 15.75 -1.02 4.68
CA VAL A 374 16.50 -0.88 3.43
C VAL A 374 16.89 0.57 3.15
N ALA A 375 16.16 1.57 3.68
CA ALA A 375 16.44 2.99 3.43
C ALA A 375 17.89 3.39 3.69
N SER A 376 18.48 2.90 4.77
CA SER A 376 19.88 3.19 5.12
C SER A 376 20.93 2.45 4.27
N LEU A 377 20.49 1.46 3.48
CA LEU A 377 21.34 0.59 2.67
C LEU A 377 21.29 0.93 1.17
N LEU A 378 20.41 1.84 0.76
CA LEU A 378 20.21 2.20 -0.65
C LEU A 378 21.49 2.60 -1.40
N PRO A 379 22.38 3.47 -0.87
CA PRO A 379 23.62 3.84 -1.57
C PRO A 379 24.49 2.63 -1.90
N GLU A 380 24.48 1.68 -1.00
CA GLU A 380 25.37 0.54 -0.99
C GLU A 380 24.88 -0.61 -1.87
N LEU A 381 23.57 -0.62 -2.11
CA LEU A 381 22.95 -1.46 -3.12
C LEU A 381 23.04 -0.84 -4.54
N GLY A 382 23.58 0.38 -4.67
CA GLY A 382 23.54 1.13 -5.92
C GLY A 382 22.13 1.60 -6.32
N LEU A 383 21.25 1.81 -5.33
CA LEU A 383 19.83 2.15 -5.50
C LEU A 383 19.48 3.54 -4.94
N ASP A 384 20.47 4.37 -4.64
CA ASP A 384 20.27 5.73 -4.09
C ASP A 384 19.70 6.75 -5.07
N SER A 385 19.86 6.51 -6.38
CA SER A 385 19.22 7.34 -7.41
C SER A 385 17.70 7.39 -7.24
N SER A 386 17.06 8.48 -7.66
CA SER A 386 15.60 8.64 -7.62
C SER A 386 14.85 7.41 -8.16
N MET A 387 15.28 6.90 -9.33
CA MET A 387 14.68 5.69 -9.91
C MET A 387 15.04 4.42 -9.14
N GLY A 388 16.28 4.30 -8.62
CA GLY A 388 16.70 3.18 -7.78
C GLY A 388 15.83 3.04 -6.53
N ARG A 389 15.49 4.16 -5.89
CA ARG A 389 14.57 4.20 -4.75
C ARG A 389 13.16 3.78 -5.14
N VAL A 390 12.66 4.24 -6.29
CA VAL A 390 11.32 3.83 -6.79
C VAL A 390 11.28 2.34 -7.11
N LEU A 391 12.29 1.83 -7.80
CA LEU A 391 12.43 0.40 -8.07
C LEU A 391 12.57 -0.40 -6.78
N THR A 392 13.15 0.17 -5.72
CA THR A 392 13.17 -0.43 -4.39
C THR A 392 11.76 -0.51 -3.80
N VAL A 393 10.93 0.55 -3.90
CA VAL A 393 9.51 0.47 -3.49
C VAL A 393 8.81 -0.66 -4.25
N MET A 394 9.04 -0.79 -5.55
CA MET A 394 8.47 -1.86 -6.36
C MET A 394 8.98 -3.23 -5.92
N ALA A 395 10.28 -3.39 -5.66
CA ALA A 395 10.83 -4.66 -5.19
C ALA A 395 10.24 -5.09 -3.84
N ILE A 396 10.08 -4.13 -2.92
CA ILE A 396 9.44 -4.37 -1.63
C ILE A 396 7.96 -4.71 -1.81
N GLY A 397 7.23 -4.03 -2.70
CA GLY A 397 5.82 -4.33 -2.96
C GLY A 397 5.58 -5.68 -3.65
N ALA A 398 6.60 -6.20 -4.34
CA ALA A 398 6.52 -7.49 -5.03
C ALA A 398 6.80 -8.68 -4.11
N GLY A 399 7.58 -8.48 -3.04
CA GLY A 399 7.87 -9.49 -2.02
C GLY A 399 6.79 -9.51 -0.96
#